data_AF-A0A8J8PCL1-F1
#
_entry.id   AF-A0A8J8PCL1-F1
#
_cell.length_a   1.000
_cell.length_b   1.000
_cell.length_c   1.000
_cell.angle_alpha   90.00
_cell.angle_beta   90.00
_cell.angle_gamma   90.00
#
_symmetry.space_group_name_H-M   'P 1'
#
loop_
_entity.id
_entity.type
_entity.pdbx_description
1 polymer ?
#
loop_
_entity_poly.entity_id
_entity_poly.type
_entity_poly.pdbx_seq_one_letter_code
_entity_poly.pdbx_strand_id
1 'polypeptide(L)'
;MNEKISIVIKMESREESNDYDLTFGLTDDELTERFVQAVRLAIERDKIMGIPVTRVDADGKIYLEHPDGRIEYLPPSEKHE
;
A
#
# COMPACT_ATOMS: atom_id res chain seq x y z
N MET A 1 -32.43 51.37 -4.29
CA MET A 1 -32.95 50.00 -4.17
C MET A 1 -31.91 49.05 -4.74
N ASN A 2 -31.20 48.38 -3.83
CA ASN A 2 -30.36 47.18 -3.92
C ASN A 2 -29.92 46.63 -5.29
N GLU A 3 -28.81 47.15 -5.83
CA GLU A 3 -27.90 46.42 -6.75
C GLU A 3 -26.84 45.59 -6.00
N LYS A 4 -27.01 45.37 -4.69
CA LYS A 4 -26.00 44.73 -3.82
C LYS A 4 -26.28 43.27 -3.44
N ILE A 5 -27.25 42.61 -4.10
CA ILE A 5 -27.63 41.24 -3.73
C ILE A 5 -27.77 40.37 -5.00
N SER A 6 -26.78 40.44 -5.88
CA SER A 6 -26.53 39.41 -6.90
C SER A 6 -25.27 38.59 -6.62
N ILE A 7 -24.62 38.84 -5.48
CA ILE A 7 -23.69 37.90 -4.83
C ILE A 7 -24.52 36.88 -4.02
N VAL A 8 -25.68 36.47 -4.55
CA VAL A 8 -26.33 35.24 -4.10
C VAL A 8 -25.55 34.12 -4.75
N ILE A 9 -24.41 33.82 -4.12
CA ILE A 9 -24.02 32.46 -3.81
C ILE A 9 -24.36 31.52 -4.97
N LYS A 10 -23.64 31.67 -6.07
CA LYS A 10 -23.31 30.52 -6.90
C LYS A 10 -22.24 29.76 -6.10
N MET A 11 -22.60 29.27 -4.91
CA MET A 11 -21.95 28.10 -4.36
C MET A 11 -22.22 27.06 -5.44
N GLU A 12 -21.21 26.81 -6.26
CA GLU A 12 -21.10 25.53 -6.91
C GLU A 12 -21.42 24.53 -5.82
N SER A 13 -22.57 23.86 -5.94
CA SER A 13 -22.81 22.59 -5.28
C SER A 13 -21.79 21.64 -5.90
N ARG A 14 -20.52 21.80 -5.49
CA ARG A 14 -19.61 20.68 -5.46
C ARG A 14 -20.20 19.80 -4.38
N GLU A 15 -21.17 19.00 -4.80
CA GLU A 15 -21.31 17.67 -4.25
C GLU A 15 -19.96 16.99 -4.53
N GLU A 16 -18.95 17.33 -3.74
CA GLU A 16 -17.86 16.42 -3.46
C GLU A 16 -18.51 15.33 -2.61
N SER A 17 -19.32 14.51 -3.30
CA SER A 17 -19.65 13.17 -2.88
C SER A 17 -18.29 12.54 -2.59
N ASN A 18 -17.99 12.35 -1.30
CA ASN A 18 -16.87 11.53 -0.89
C ASN A 18 -17.23 10.11 -1.33
N ASP A 19 -16.86 9.78 -2.56
CA ASP A 19 -16.95 8.44 -3.07
C ASP A 19 -15.98 7.59 -2.24
N TYR A 20 -16.51 6.79 -1.34
CA TYR A 20 -15.73 6.02 -0.39
C TYR A 20 -14.81 5.00 -1.08
N ASP A 21 -15.14 4.62 -2.32
CA ASP A 21 -14.33 3.71 -3.13
C ASP A 21 -13.21 4.46 -3.88
N LEU A 22 -13.11 5.79 -3.73
CA LEU A 22 -12.08 6.63 -4.34
C LEU A 22 -11.21 7.31 -3.28
N THR A 23 -9.95 6.89 -3.19
CA THR A 23 -8.93 7.57 -2.40
C THR A 23 -8.01 8.36 -3.31
N PHE A 24 -8.08 9.70 -3.23
CA PHE A 24 -7.38 10.62 -4.15
C PHE A 24 -7.70 10.37 -5.64
N GLY A 25 -8.92 9.93 -5.94
CA GLY A 25 -9.36 9.61 -7.30
C GLY A 25 -8.85 8.26 -7.83
N LEU A 26 -8.30 7.42 -6.95
CA LEU A 26 -7.92 6.04 -7.25
C LEU A 26 -8.90 5.08 -6.61
N THR A 27 -9.24 4.00 -7.31
CA THR A 27 -10.09 2.96 -6.74
C THR A 27 -9.33 2.08 -5.74
N ASP A 28 -10.06 1.40 -4.86
CA ASP A 28 -9.49 0.39 -3.95
C ASP A 28 -8.74 -0.71 -4.69
N ASP A 29 -9.23 -1.12 -5.87
CA ASP A 29 -8.56 -2.11 -6.73
C ASP A 29 -7.21 -1.56 -7.25
N GLU A 30 -7.19 -0.32 -7.74
CA GLU A 30 -5.95 0.32 -8.22
C GLU A 30 -4.93 0.49 -7.09
N LEU A 31 -5.38 0.85 -5.89
CA LEU A 31 -4.52 0.94 -4.71
C LEU A 31 -3.95 -0.42 -4.33
N THR A 32 -4.76 -1.47 -4.39
CA THR A 32 -4.32 -2.84 -4.13
C THR A 32 -3.24 -3.27 -5.12
N GLU A 33 -3.45 -3.02 -6.42
CA GLU A 33 -2.47 -3.34 -7.46
C GLU A 33 -1.15 -2.58 -7.25
N ARG A 34 -1.20 -1.28 -6.95
CA ARG A 34 -0.02 -0.46 -6.68
C ARG A 34 0.73 -0.94 -5.44
N PHE A 35 0.02 -1.34 -4.39
CA PHE A 35 0.64 -1.90 -3.18
C PHE A 35 1.39 -3.20 -3.51
N VAL A 36 0.77 -4.12 -4.23
CA VAL A 36 1.41 -5.37 -4.67
C VAL A 36 2.66 -5.08 -5.50
N GLN A 37 2.58 -4.12 -6.43
CA GLN A 37 3.74 -3.72 -7.24
C GLN A 37 4.86 -3.10 -6.39
N ALA A 38 4.54 -2.22 -5.45
CA ALA A 38 5.52 -1.61 -4.56
C ALA A 38 6.26 -2.65 -3.71
N VAL A 39 5.54 -3.66 -3.19
CA VAL A 39 6.15 -4.78 -2.44
C VAL A 39 7.07 -5.61 -3.33
N ARG A 40 6.67 -5.92 -4.58
CA ARG A 40 7.53 -6.63 -5.54
C ARG A 40 8.82 -5.86 -5.85
N LEU A 41 8.71 -4.56 -6.13
CA LEU A 41 9.87 -3.70 -6.38
C LEU A 41 10.80 -3.60 -5.17
N ALA A 42 10.25 -3.55 -3.95
CA ALA A 42 11.05 -3.56 -2.73
C ALA A 42 11.85 -4.86 -2.58
N ILE A 43 11.22 -6.01 -2.83
CA ILE A 43 11.87 -7.32 -2.84
C ILE A 43 12.98 -7.39 -3.90
N GLU A 44 12.71 -6.93 -5.12
CA GLU A 44 13.69 -6.93 -6.21
C GLU A 44 14.89 -6.03 -5.89
N ARG A 45 14.64 -4.83 -5.36
CA ARG A 45 15.69 -3.95 -4.84
C ARG A 45 16.55 -4.67 -3.80
N ASP A 46 15.93 -5.33 -2.83
CA ASP A 46 16.66 -6.02 -1.75
C ASP A 46 17.53 -7.16 -2.31
N LYS A 47 17.02 -7.91 -3.29
CA LYS A 47 17.80 -8.92 -4.01
C LYS A 47 19.01 -8.31 -4.73
N ILE A 48 18.84 -7.19 -5.43
CA ILE A 48 19.95 -6.47 -6.09
C ILE A 48 20.98 -5.96 -5.08
N MET A 49 20.52 -5.49 -3.92
CA MET A 49 21.36 -4.94 -2.85
C MET A 49 22.04 -5.99 -1.98
N GLY A 50 21.79 -7.28 -2.23
CA GLY A 50 22.39 -8.35 -1.46
C GLY A 50 21.70 -8.63 -0.12
N ILE A 51 20.50 -8.11 0.10
CA ILE A 51 19.76 -8.17 1.36
C ILE A 51 18.86 -9.42 1.36
N PRO A 52 18.97 -10.32 2.36
CA PRO A 52 18.07 -11.47 2.48
C PRO A 52 16.63 -11.04 2.72
N VAL A 53 15.68 -11.74 2.09
CA VAL A 53 14.26 -11.42 2.15
C VAL A 53 13.52 -12.45 3.00
N THR A 54 12.74 -11.98 3.98
CA THR A 54 11.90 -12.86 4.80
C THR A 54 10.71 -13.41 4.00
N ARG A 55 10.45 -14.70 4.19
CA ARG A 55 9.40 -15.49 3.54
C ARG A 55 8.74 -16.42 4.54
N VAL A 56 7.60 -16.95 4.14
CA VAL A 56 6.87 -17.98 4.87
C VAL A 56 6.62 -19.14 3.91
N ASP A 57 6.88 -20.37 4.34
CA ASP A 57 6.61 -21.57 3.54
C ASP A 57 5.13 -22.00 3.64
N ALA A 58 4.78 -23.08 2.95
CA ALA A 58 3.41 -23.60 2.96
C ALA A 58 2.95 -24.10 4.34
N ASP A 59 3.90 -24.49 5.21
CA ASP A 59 3.65 -24.96 6.57
C ASP A 59 3.64 -23.80 7.60
N GLY A 60 3.82 -22.56 7.15
CA GLY A 60 3.84 -21.38 8.00
C GLY A 60 5.20 -21.10 8.67
N LYS A 61 6.27 -21.80 8.29
CA LYS A 61 7.61 -21.54 8.83
C LYS A 61 8.25 -20.34 8.14
N ILE A 62 8.83 -19.48 8.96
CA ILE A 62 9.52 -18.28 8.48
C ILE A 62 10.95 -18.65 8.05
N TYR A 63 11.38 -18.15 6.90
CA TYR A 63 12.75 -18.32 6.41
C TYR A 63 13.28 -17.04 5.75
N LEU A 64 14.60 -16.88 5.72
CA LEU A 64 15.30 -15.87 4.93
C LEU A 64 15.72 -16.50 3.60
N GLU A 65 15.33 -15.87 2.50
CA GLU A 65 15.78 -16.17 1.13
C GLU A 65 16.91 -15.20 0.78
N HIS A 66 18.13 -15.70 0.69
CA HIS A 66 19.30 -14.93 0.28
C HIS A 66 19.28 -14.67 -1.25
N PRO A 67 19.97 -13.62 -1.73
CA PRO A 67 20.08 -13.29 -3.15
C PRO A 67 20.66 -14.42 -4.03
N ASP A 68 21.51 -15.29 -3.46
CA ASP A 68 22.11 -16.45 -4.12
C ASP A 68 21.18 -17.68 -4.14
N GLY A 69 19.97 -17.57 -3.57
CA GLY A 69 19.00 -18.65 -3.45
C GLY A 69 19.17 -19.52 -2.20
N ARG A 70 20.14 -19.22 -1.32
CA ARG A 70 20.27 -19.93 -0.03
C ARG A 70 19.06 -19.62 0.87
N ILE A 71 18.59 -20.64 1.58
CA ILE A 71 17.47 -20.53 2.53
C ILE A 71 17.97 -20.76 3.95
N GLU A 72 17.55 -19.91 4.88
CA GLU A 72 17.80 -20.06 6.32
C GLU A 72 16.47 -20.00 7.08
N TYR A 73 16.08 -21.10 7.73
CA TYR A 73 14.86 -21.15 8.54
C TYR A 73 15.07 -20.42 9.87
N LEU A 74 14.14 -19.52 10.20
CA LEU A 74 14.17 -18.79 11.45
C LEU A 74 13.42 -19.56 12.54
N PRO A 75 13.92 -19.55 13.79
CA PRO A 75 13.18 -20.12 14.90
C PRO A 75 11.84 -19.37 15.06
N PRO A 76 10.78 -20.04 15.57
CA PRO A 76 9.54 -19.35 15.88
C PRO A 76 9.85 -18.20 16.82
N SER A 77 9.40 -16.99 16.48
CA SER A 77 9.63 -15.81 17.32
C SER A 77 9.05 -16.09 18.71
N GLU A 78 9.88 -16.02 19.75
CA GLU A 78 9.37 -16.02 21.13
C GLU A 78 8.37 -14.86 21.23
N LYS A 79 7.11 -15.19 21.55
CA LYS A 79 6.13 -14.16 21.84
C LYS A 79 6.58 -13.51 23.14
N HIS A 80 7.12 -12.29 23.05
CA HIS A 80 7.18 -11.43 24.21
C HIS A 80 5.74 -11.01 24.51
N GLU A 81 5.15 -11.68 25.52
CA GLU A 81 3.87 -11.36 26.14
C GLU A 81 3.97 -10.06 26.97
#